data_AF-A0A2V8WZ85-F1
#
_entry.id   AF-A0A2V8WZ85-F1
#
_cell.length_a   1.000
_cell.length_b   1.000
_cell.length_c   1.000
_cell.angle_alpha   90.00
_cell.angle_beta   90.00
_cell.angle_gamma   90.00
#
_symmetry.space_group_name_H-M   'P 1'
#
loop_
_entity.id
_entity.type
_entity.pdbx_description
1 polymer ?
#
loop_
_entity_poly.entity_id
_entity_poly.type
_entity_poly.pdbx_seq_one_letter_code
_entity_poly.pdbx_strand_id
1 'polypeptide(L)'
;MENLDERFEKYLGEFQPRRPRALPEPAIHRQVWPRCLAAAAAITIALGAWLWSVRQKPAGQEARNVTSNRPVVSEQQRPRRPLSIVVLTHLAVENPAGLDAALVAAQKNRLPRFDRKDSALRILGKE
;
A
#
# COMPACT_ATOMS: atom_id res chain seq x y z
N MET A 1 -11.82 61.26 16.44
CA MET A 1 -11.11 60.06 15.96
C MET A 1 -10.60 59.36 17.20
N GLU A 2 -11.37 58.43 17.75
CA GLU A 2 -10.91 57.63 18.89
C GLU A 2 -9.72 56.78 18.42
N ASN A 3 -8.63 56.84 19.18
CA ASN A 3 -7.34 56.27 18.82
C ASN A 3 -7.47 54.77 18.62
N LEU A 4 -7.15 54.32 17.41
CA LEU A 4 -7.12 52.91 17.02
C LEU A 4 -6.25 52.09 17.99
N ASP A 5 -5.19 52.71 18.51
CA ASP A 5 -4.25 52.14 19.47
C ASP A 5 -4.91 51.76 20.79
N GLU A 6 -5.80 52.61 21.34
CA GLU A 6 -6.48 52.33 22.61
C GLU A 6 -7.40 51.12 22.50
N ARG A 7 -8.02 50.92 21.33
CA ARG A 7 -8.87 49.75 21.05
C ARG A 7 -8.03 48.48 20.89
N PHE A 8 -6.84 48.60 20.29
CA PHE A 8 -5.93 47.49 20.09
C PHE A 8 -5.34 46.99 21.42
N GLU A 9 -4.89 47.92 22.27
CA GLU A 9 -4.38 47.59 23.61
C GLU A 9 -5.45 46.92 24.47
N LYS A 10 -6.70 47.41 24.40
CA LYS A 10 -7.83 46.78 25.10
C LYS A 10 -8.10 45.36 24.59
N TYR A 11 -8.05 45.15 23.28
CA TYR A 11 -8.23 43.84 22.67
C TYR A 11 -7.15 42.84 23.09
N LEU A 12 -5.88 43.28 23.19
CA LEU A 12 -4.79 42.44 23.66
C LEU A 12 -4.93 42.08 25.15
N GLY A 13 -5.41 43.01 25.98
CA GLY A 13 -5.69 42.75 27.39
C GLY A 13 -6.82 41.73 27.62
N GLU A 14 -7.81 41.70 26.73
CA GLU A 14 -8.94 40.76 26.78
C GLU A 14 -8.64 39.41 26.10
N PHE A 15 -7.54 39.33 25.33
CA PHE A 15 -7.19 38.13 24.59
C PHE A 15 -6.71 37.01 25.51
N GLN A 16 -7.55 35.99 25.69
CA GLN A 16 -7.16 34.75 26.36
C GLN A 16 -6.68 33.72 25.33
N PRO A 17 -5.36 33.50 25.18
CA PRO A 17 -4.85 32.54 24.21
C PRO A 17 -5.34 31.13 24.57
N ARG A 18 -6.09 30.52 23.67
CA ARG A 18 -6.51 29.12 23.82
C ARG A 18 -5.28 28.23 23.63
N ARG A 19 -5.03 27.32 24.58
CA ARG A 19 -3.92 26.36 24.45
C ARG A 19 -4.09 25.54 23.16
N PRO A 20 -3.04 25.38 22.34
CA PRO A 20 -3.10 24.51 21.17
C PRO A 20 -3.47 23.10 21.61
N ARG A 21 -4.34 22.45 20.83
CA ARG A 21 -4.74 21.06 21.07
C ARG A 21 -3.52 20.16 20.92
N ALA A 22 -3.36 19.19 21.82
CA ALA A 22 -2.30 18.19 21.71
C ALA A 22 -2.37 17.50 20.34
N LEU A 23 -1.21 17.28 19.73
CA LEU A 23 -1.12 16.51 18.49
C LEU A 23 -1.68 15.09 18.74
N PRO A 24 -2.42 14.52 17.78
CA PRO A 24 -2.85 13.14 17.87
C PRO A 24 -1.60 12.25 18.00
N GLU A 25 -1.50 11.51 19.10
CA GLU A 25 -0.40 10.57 19.31
C GLU A 25 -0.45 9.50 18.20
N PRO A 26 0.72 9.09 17.66
CA PRO A 26 0.77 7.99 16.72
C PRO A 26 0.21 6.74 17.42
N ALA A 27 -0.83 6.16 16.83
CA ALA A 27 -1.39 4.91 17.30
C ALA A 27 -0.26 3.88 17.41
N ILE A 28 0.06 3.48 18.64
CA ILE A 28 1.03 2.42 18.89
C ILE A 28 0.46 1.16 18.23
N HIS A 29 0.99 0.82 17.06
CA HIS A 29 0.58 -0.37 16.30
C HIS A 29 0.90 -1.61 17.13
N ARG A 30 -0.07 -2.04 17.95
CA ARG A 30 0.04 -3.25 18.74
C ARG A 30 0.11 -4.47 17.83
N GLN A 31 1.30 -5.06 17.77
CA GLN A 31 1.50 -6.50 17.96
C GLN A 31 0.92 -7.45 16.88
N VAL A 32 0.93 -7.07 15.60
CA VAL A 32 0.57 -7.99 14.50
C VAL A 32 1.75 -8.89 14.07
N TRP A 33 2.97 -8.48 14.40
CA TRP A 33 4.21 -9.20 14.07
C TRP A 33 4.28 -10.66 14.52
N PRO A 34 3.97 -11.03 15.78
CA PRO A 34 4.09 -12.42 16.22
C PRO A 34 3.10 -13.34 15.51
N ARG A 35 1.91 -12.84 15.13
CA ARG A 35 0.92 -13.60 14.35
C ARG A 35 1.40 -13.88 12.93
N CYS A 36 2.03 -12.90 12.28
CA CYS A 36 2.62 -13.10 10.95
C CYS A 36 3.78 -14.10 10.98
N LEU A 37 4.61 -14.08 12.03
CA LEU A 37 5.69 -15.05 12.22
C LEU A 37 5.17 -16.47 12.44
N ALA A 38 4.16 -16.65 13.28
CA ALA A 38 3.54 -17.96 13.50
C ALA A 38 2.92 -18.53 12.21
N ALA A 39 2.25 -17.68 11.42
CA ALA A 39 1.67 -18.09 10.13
C ALA A 39 2.75 -18.49 9.13
N ALA A 40 3.86 -17.76 9.05
CA ALA A 40 4.97 -18.09 8.16
C ALA A 40 5.62 -19.43 8.54
N ALA A 41 5.83 -19.70 9.84
CA ALA A 41 6.38 -20.96 10.33
C ALA A 41 5.45 -22.16 10.03
N ALA A 42 4.14 -22.00 10.16
CA ALA A 42 3.19 -23.06 9.82
C ALA A 42 3.25 -23.42 8.32
N ILE A 43 3.38 -22.42 7.45
CA ILE A 43 3.47 -22.63 6.00
C ILE A 43 4.77 -23.38 5.65
N THR A 44 5.92 -23.01 6.23
CA THR A 44 7.20 -23.66 5.92
C THR A 44 7.23 -25.11 6.40
N ILE A 45 6.67 -25.39 7.58
CA ILE A 45 6.56 -26.77 8.10
C ILE A 45 5.62 -27.61 7.21
N ALA A 46 4.47 -27.07 6.82
CA ALA A 46 3.53 -27.77 5.94
C ALA A 46 4.15 -28.05 4.55
N LEU A 47 4.88 -27.09 3.98
CA LEU A 47 5.55 -27.27 2.69
C LEU A 47 6.68 -28.32 2.79
N GLY A 48 7.48 -28.28 3.86
CA GLY A 48 8.54 -29.24 4.12
C GLY A 48 8.01 -30.65 4.31
N ALA A 49 6.94 -30.82 5.09
CA ALA A 49 6.28 -32.10 5.30
C ALA A 49 5.69 -32.65 3.99
N TRP A 50 5.04 -31.80 3.18
CA TRP A 50 4.51 -32.21 1.89
C TRP A 50 5.60 -32.66 0.92
N LEU A 51 6.69 -31.90 0.81
CA LEU A 51 7.82 -32.23 -0.06
C LEU A 51 8.48 -33.56 0.37
N TRP A 52 8.60 -33.77 1.68
CA TRP A 52 9.12 -35.01 2.24
C TRP A 52 8.22 -36.21 1.93
N SER A 53 6.90 -36.07 2.10
CA SER A 53 5.93 -37.13 1.77
C SER A 53 5.89 -37.43 0.26
N VAL A 54 6.05 -36.43 -0.61
CA VAL A 54 6.14 -36.66 -2.07
C VAL A 54 7.37 -37.48 -2.43
N ARG A 55 8.50 -37.22 -1.75
CA ARG A 55 9.76 -37.96 -2.01
C ARG A 55 9.72 -39.41 -1.50
N GLN A 56 8.86 -39.72 -0.54
CA GLN A 56 8.71 -41.07 0.01
C GLN A 56 7.64 -41.93 -0.69
N LYS A 57 6.90 -41.42 -1.68
CA LYS A 57 5.94 -42.26 -2.41
C LYS A 57 6.68 -43.26 -3.31
N PRO A 58 6.59 -44.58 -3.06
CA PRO A 58 7.04 -45.56 -4.04
C PRO A 58 6.21 -45.38 -5.32
N ALA A 59 6.88 -45.46 -6.47
CA ALA A 59 6.26 -45.36 -7.78
C ALA A 59 5.21 -46.46 -7.96
N GLY A 60 3.95 -46.16 -7.66
CA GLY A 60 2.87 -47.13 -7.79
C GLY A 60 1.72 -46.83 -6.84
N GLN A 61 1.00 -45.73 -7.06
CA GLN A 61 -0.39 -45.61 -6.64
C GLN A 61 -1.06 -44.48 -7.42
N GLU A 62 -1.66 -44.91 -8.53
CA GLU A 62 -2.89 -44.44 -9.14
C GLU A 62 -3.34 -43.01 -8.86
N ALA A 63 -3.34 -42.23 -9.94
CA ALA A 63 -4.15 -41.04 -10.10
C ALA A 63 -5.63 -41.39 -9.93
N ARG A 64 -6.15 -41.31 -8.70
CA ARG A 64 -7.58 -41.35 -8.44
C ARG A 64 -8.13 -39.93 -8.47
N ASN A 65 -8.82 -39.66 -9.57
CA ASN A 65 -9.59 -38.46 -9.88
C ASN A 65 -10.18 -37.77 -8.64
N VAL A 66 -9.67 -36.57 -8.32
CA VAL A 66 -10.39 -35.62 -7.45
C VAL A 66 -11.03 -34.60 -8.37
N THR A 67 -12.34 -34.70 -8.41
CA THR A 67 -13.32 -33.86 -9.09
C THR A 67 -12.95 -32.38 -8.99
N SER A 68 -12.79 -31.76 -10.16
CA SER A 68 -12.58 -30.32 -10.33
C SER A 68 -13.86 -29.56 -9.94
N ASN A 69 -14.08 -29.37 -8.64
CA ASN A 69 -14.92 -28.29 -8.15
C ASN A 69 -14.04 -27.05 -8.09
N ARG A 70 -13.99 -26.32 -9.22
CA ARG A 70 -13.47 -24.95 -9.27
C ARG A 70 -14.41 -24.08 -8.42
N PRO A 71 -14.03 -23.57 -7.24
CA PRO A 71 -14.57 -22.29 -6.84
C PRO A 71 -14.00 -21.29 -7.85
N VAL A 72 -14.89 -20.61 -8.59
CA VAL A 72 -14.54 -19.36 -9.25
C VAL A 72 -14.12 -18.43 -8.12
N VAL A 73 -12.82 -18.39 -7.84
CA VAL A 73 -12.21 -17.35 -7.02
C VAL A 73 -12.42 -16.09 -7.82
N SER A 74 -13.49 -15.38 -7.48
CA SER A 74 -13.71 -13.99 -7.85
C SER A 74 -12.37 -13.29 -7.64
N GLU A 75 -11.80 -12.71 -8.70
CA GLU A 75 -10.52 -12.01 -8.67
C GLU A 75 -10.50 -11.05 -7.49
N GLN A 76 -9.93 -11.54 -6.39
CA GLN A 76 -9.86 -10.82 -5.15
C GLN A 76 -8.91 -9.67 -5.44
N GLN A 77 -9.49 -8.48 -5.55
CA GLN A 77 -8.81 -7.19 -5.63
C GLN A 77 -7.45 -7.29 -4.97
N ARG A 78 -6.42 -7.42 -5.81
CA ARG A 78 -5.03 -7.48 -5.37
C ARG A 78 -4.84 -6.28 -4.43
N PRO A 79 -4.52 -6.48 -3.15
CA PRO A 79 -4.45 -5.39 -2.21
C PRO A 79 -3.42 -4.39 -2.74
N ARG A 80 -3.91 -3.18 -3.05
CA ARG A 80 -3.16 -2.09 -3.66
C ARG A 80 -2.07 -1.69 -2.68
N ARG A 81 -0.87 -2.26 -2.85
CA ARG A 81 0.27 -1.90 -2.02
C ARG A 81 0.65 -0.46 -2.37
N PRO A 82 0.60 0.50 -1.42
CA PRO A 82 1.21 1.79 -1.65
C PRO A 82 2.69 1.56 -1.92
N LEU A 83 3.20 2.13 -3.02
CA LEU A 83 4.63 2.10 -3.33
C LEU A 83 5.36 2.82 -2.19
N SER A 84 6.10 2.06 -1.38
CA SER A 84 6.93 2.61 -0.32
C SER A 84 8.11 3.35 -0.95
N ILE A 85 8.37 4.57 -0.47
CA ILE A 85 9.47 5.41 -0.94
C ILE A 85 10.81 4.67 -0.81
N VAL A 86 11.01 3.93 0.27
CA VAL A 86 12.24 3.15 0.51
C VAL A 86 12.47 2.09 -0.57
N VAL A 87 11.39 1.46 -1.05
CA VAL A 87 11.47 0.43 -2.10
C VAL A 87 11.80 1.07 -3.44
N LEU A 88 11.23 2.25 -3.74
CA LEU A 88 11.56 3.00 -4.96
C LEU A 88 13.01 3.49 -4.95
N THR A 89 13.51 3.99 -3.82
CA THR A 89 14.91 4.43 -3.71
C THR A 89 15.89 3.27 -3.85
N HIS A 90 15.57 2.10 -3.29
CA HIS A 90 16.39 0.90 -3.46
C HIS A 90 16.41 0.45 -4.93
N LEU A 91 15.25 0.44 -5.58
CA LEU A 91 15.12 0.07 -6.98
C LEU A 91 15.84 1.07 -7.90
N ALA A 92 15.85 2.35 -7.57
CA ALA A 92 16.59 3.37 -8.32
C ALA A 92 18.11 3.13 -8.32
N VAL A 93 18.65 2.62 -7.22
CA VAL A 93 20.09 2.34 -7.07
C VAL A 93 20.46 1.01 -7.73
N GLU A 94 19.64 -0.03 -7.58
CA GLU A 94 19.97 -1.38 -8.06
C GLU A 94 19.56 -1.64 -9.52
N ASN A 95 18.41 -1.09 -9.95
CA ASN A 95 17.86 -1.36 -11.27
C ASN A 95 17.03 -0.17 -11.79
N PRO A 96 17.68 0.82 -12.43
CA PRO A 96 17.00 2.01 -12.92
C PRO A 96 15.91 1.69 -13.96
N ALA A 97 16.09 0.66 -14.80
CA ALA A 97 15.08 0.24 -15.77
C ALA A 97 13.82 -0.35 -15.10
N GLY A 98 14.00 -1.04 -13.96
CA GLY A 98 12.90 -1.54 -13.14
C GLY A 98 12.11 -0.42 -12.45
N LEU A 99 12.79 0.68 -12.09
CA LEU A 99 12.16 1.87 -11.52
C LEU A 99 11.19 2.52 -12.51
N ASP A 100 11.63 2.75 -13.75
CA ASP A 100 10.79 3.37 -14.77
C ASP A 100 9.52 2.55 -15.03
N ALA A 101 9.65 1.23 -15.11
CA ALA A 101 8.50 0.34 -15.25
C ALA A 101 7.53 0.45 -14.06
N ALA A 102 8.05 0.55 -12.83
CA ALA A 102 7.24 0.70 -11.62
C ALA A 102 6.53 2.07 -11.58
N LEU A 103 7.22 3.14 -11.98
CA LEU A 103 6.66 4.50 -12.06
C LEU A 103 5.58 4.60 -13.15
N VAL A 104 5.83 4.05 -14.34
CA VAL A 104 4.85 4.01 -15.44
C VAL A 104 3.61 3.21 -15.04
N ALA A 105 3.78 2.09 -14.35
CA ALA A 105 2.66 1.29 -13.84
C ALA A 105 1.83 2.04 -12.79
N ALA A 106 2.49 2.85 -11.94
CA ALA A 106 1.82 3.69 -10.95
C ALA A 106 1.08 4.87 -11.62
N GLN A 107 1.69 5.48 -12.64
CA GLN A 107 1.16 6.63 -13.36
C GLN A 107 -0.18 6.32 -14.01
N LYS A 108 -0.32 5.16 -14.67
CA LYS A 108 -1.55 4.73 -15.36
C LYS A 108 -2.81 4.74 -14.48
N ASN A 109 -2.63 4.71 -13.17
CA ASN A 109 -3.70 4.61 -12.18
C ASN A 109 -3.83 5.86 -11.28
N ARG A 110 -2.90 6.83 -11.36
CA ARG A 110 -2.93 8.06 -10.56
C ARG A 110 -3.10 9.33 -11.39
N LEU A 111 -2.54 9.38 -12.60
CA LEU A 111 -2.69 10.55 -13.45
C LEU A 111 -3.93 10.43 -14.34
N PRO A 112 -4.64 11.55 -14.60
CA PRO A 112 -5.70 11.58 -15.58
C PRO A 112 -5.14 11.18 -16.95
N ARG A 113 -5.89 10.38 -17.69
CA ARG A 113 -5.46 9.92 -19.01
C ARG A 113 -5.71 11.00 -20.06
N PHE A 114 -4.66 11.37 -20.77
CA PHE A 114 -4.68 12.40 -21.83
C PHE A 114 -5.11 11.84 -23.19
N ASP A 115 -5.06 10.52 -23.37
CA ASP A 115 -5.37 9.80 -24.61
C ASP A 115 -6.89 9.67 -24.90
N ARG A 116 -7.74 9.93 -23.92
CA ARG A 116 -9.19 9.74 -24.04
C ARG A 116 -9.82 10.86 -24.87
N LYS A 117 -10.80 10.49 -25.70
CA LYS A 117 -11.53 11.44 -26.56
C LYS A 117 -12.26 12.53 -25.76
N ASP A 118 -12.66 12.23 -24.54
CA ASP A 118 -13.43 13.12 -23.65
C ASP A 118 -12.55 13.88 -22.64
N SER A 119 -11.23 13.75 -22.72
CA SER A 119 -10.31 14.41 -21.78
C SER A 119 -10.08 15.87 -22.19
N ALA A 120 -10.42 16.81 -21.30
CA ALA A 120 -10.14 18.24 -21.47
C ALA A 120 -8.64 18.53 -21.68
N LEU A 121 -7.77 17.64 -21.20
CA LEU A 121 -6.31 17.76 -21.26
C LEU A 121 -5.71 17.08 -22.51
N ARG A 122 -6.54 16.59 -23.44
CA ARG A 122 -6.08 15.94 -24.69
C ARG A 122 -5.21 16.85 -25.57
N ILE A 123 -5.41 18.17 -25.49
CA ILE A 123 -4.65 19.15 -26.27
C ILE A 123 -3.17 19.13 -25.87
N LEU A 124 -2.86 18.81 -24.61
CA LEU A 124 -1.50 18.77 -24.07
C LEU A 124 -0.73 17.50 -24.45
N GLY A 125 -1.40 16.46 -24.94
CA GLY A 125 -0.77 15.18 -25.30
C GLY A 125 -0.44 15.01 -26.78
N LYS A 126 -0.51 16.10 -27.57
CA LYS A 126 -0.35 16.10 -29.03
C LYS A 126 1.02 16.59 -29.53
N GLU A 127 1.99 16.72 -28.64
CA GLU A 127 3.39 17.05 -28.99
C GLU A 127 4.23 15.80 -29.25
#